data_AF-A0A635KG42-F1
#
_entry.id   AF-A0A635KG42-F1
#
_cell.length_a   1.000
_cell.length_b   1.000
_cell.length_c   1.000
_cell.angle_alpha   90.00
_cell.angle_beta   90.00
_cell.angle_gamma   90.00
#
_symmetry.space_group_name_H-M   'P 1'
#
loop_
_entity.id
_entity.type
_entity.pdbx_description
1 polymer ?
#
loop_
_entity_poly.entity_id
_entity_poly.type
_entity_poly.pdbx_seq_one_letter_code
_entity_poly.pdbx_strand_id
1 'polypeptide(L)'
;KKIYHFIALGILVIGLLFFLLLNSIVNASISPENLYITWGVFVISTSLSYLYSAQSVILTADQNVYLVKLITGLTRSLAYILQIFLMICGVSFWIVCAIELLSNVIQLILFNKLTLKKY
;
A
#
# COMPACT_ATOMS: atom_id res chain seq x y z
N LYS A 1 6.37 10.81 13.36
CA LYS A 1 7.09 10.49 12.10
C LYS A 1 8.09 9.32 12.26
N LYS A 2 9.04 9.35 13.23
CA LYS A 2 10.08 8.30 13.39
C LYS A 2 9.54 6.88 13.60
N ILE A 3 8.56 6.70 14.50
CA ILE A 3 7.95 5.38 14.78
C ILE A 3 7.39 4.73 13.51
N TYR A 4 6.67 5.49 12.68
CA TYR A 4 6.09 4.97 11.44
C TYR A 4 7.15 4.55 10.40
N HIS A 5 8.30 5.23 10.36
CA HIS A 5 9.41 4.80 9.50
C HIS A 5 10.03 3.49 10.01
N PHE A 6 10.15 3.32 11.33
CA PHE A 6 10.59 2.04 11.91
C PHE A 6 9.61 0.91 11.59
N ILE A 7 8.30 1.16 11.65
CA ILE A 7 7.30 0.15 11.27
C ILE A 7 7.40 -0.18 9.78
N ALA A 8 7.50 0.83 8.91
CA ALA A 8 7.67 0.65 7.47
C ALA A 8 8.91 -0.19 7.15
N LEU A 9 10.04 0.09 7.83
CA LEU A 9 11.28 -0.68 7.69
C LEU A 9 11.12 -2.11 8.24
N GLY A 10 10.45 -2.28 9.37
CA GLY A 10 10.14 -3.59 9.95
C GLY A 10 9.32 -4.45 8.98
N ILE A 11 8.33 -3.87 8.30
CA ILE A 11 7.54 -4.56 7.27
C ILE A 11 8.43 -5.02 6.11
N LEU A 12 9.38 -4.19 5.65
CA LEU A 12 10.31 -4.57 4.59
C LEU A 12 11.22 -5.73 5.02
N VAL A 13 11.78 -5.66 6.23
CA VAL A 13 12.67 -6.71 6.76
C VAL A 13 11.91 -8.03 6.91
N ILE A 14 10.73 -8.00 7.54
CA ILE A 14 9.90 -9.19 7.70
C ILE A 14 9.46 -9.73 6.34
N GLY A 15 9.03 -8.86 5.43
CA GLY A 15 8.63 -9.23 4.08
C GLY A 15 9.77 -9.91 3.30
N LEU A 16 11.01 -9.46 3.49
CA LEU A 16 12.19 -10.07 2.88
C LEU A 16 12.55 -11.44 3.49
N LEU A 17 12.36 -11.62 4.81
CA LEU A 17 12.50 -12.94 5.45
C LEU A 17 11.50 -13.94 4.89
N PHE A 18 10.23 -13.54 4.76
CA PHE A 18 9.19 -14.38 4.16
C PHE A 18 9.44 -14.65 2.67
N PHE A 19 10.03 -13.70 1.94
CA PHE A 19 10.43 -13.90 0.54
C PHE A 19 11.33 -15.14 0.38
N LEU A 20 12.26 -15.38 1.31
CA LEU A 20 13.14 -16.55 1.25
C LEU A 20 12.40 -17.88 1.54
N LEU A 21 11.34 -17.82 2.33
CA LEU A 21 10.55 -18.99 2.75
C LEU A 21 9.34 -19.24 1.83
N LEU A 22 9.10 -18.37 0.86
CA LEU A 22 7.82 -18.30 0.15
C LEU A 22 7.50 -19.58 -0.62
N ASN A 23 8.49 -20.17 -1.29
CA ASN A 23 8.34 -21.43 -2.00
C ASN A 23 8.06 -22.63 -1.07
N SER A 24 8.44 -22.54 0.20
CA SER A 24 8.16 -23.60 1.19
C SER A 24 6.77 -23.45 1.81
N ILE A 25 6.24 -22.22 1.87
CA ILE A 25 4.93 -21.91 2.47
C ILE A 25 3.81 -22.10 1.45
N VAL A 26 4.03 -21.69 0.20
CA VAL A 26 2.97 -21.66 -0.82
C VAL A 26 2.98 -22.95 -1.62
N ASN A 27 2.01 -23.81 -1.36
CA ASN A 27 1.78 -25.04 -2.10
C ASN A 27 0.66 -24.84 -3.13
N ALA A 28 0.92 -24.04 -4.16
CA ALA A 28 -0.02 -23.76 -5.24
C ALA A 28 0.68 -23.81 -6.61
N SER A 29 -0.06 -24.23 -7.64
CA SER A 29 0.42 -24.26 -9.03
C SER A 29 0.41 -22.86 -9.65
N ILE A 30 1.22 -21.95 -9.11
CA ILE A 30 1.40 -20.58 -9.58
C ILE A 30 2.82 -20.46 -10.14
N SER A 31 3.01 -19.70 -11.23
CA SER A 31 4.36 -19.46 -11.72
C SER A 31 5.21 -18.76 -10.64
N PRO A 32 6.47 -19.17 -10.42
CA PRO A 32 7.33 -18.57 -9.40
C PRO A 32 7.44 -17.05 -9.56
N GLU A 33 7.54 -16.56 -10.80
CA GLU A 33 7.60 -15.14 -11.11
C GLU A 33 6.39 -14.38 -10.58
N ASN A 34 5.17 -14.85 -10.87
CA ASN A 34 3.95 -14.19 -10.40
C ASN A 34 3.87 -14.21 -8.88
N LEU A 35 4.29 -15.30 -8.24
CA LEU A 35 4.30 -15.43 -6.79
C LEU A 35 5.22 -14.39 -6.12
N TYR A 36 6.49 -14.34 -6.54
CA TYR A 36 7.49 -13.43 -5.94
C TYR A 36 7.22 -11.97 -6.27
N ILE A 37 6.78 -11.65 -7.49
CA ILE A 37 6.44 -10.27 -7.88
C ILE A 37 5.25 -9.78 -7.08
N THR A 38 4.17 -10.59 -6.98
CA THR A 38 2.98 -10.22 -6.20
C THR A 38 3.34 -9.97 -4.74
N TRP A 39 4.17 -10.82 -4.15
CA TRP A 39 4.65 -10.64 -2.78
C TRP A 39 5.45 -9.34 -2.61
N GLY A 40 6.42 -9.08 -3.49
CA GLY A 40 7.23 -7.87 -3.44
C GLY A 40 6.37 -6.61 -3.53
N VAL A 41 5.44 -6.56 -4.48
CA VAL A 41 4.50 -5.44 -4.65
C VAL A 41 3.64 -5.26 -3.39
N PHE A 42 3.12 -6.34 -2.82
CA PHE A 42 2.33 -6.31 -1.59
C PHE A 42 3.12 -5.76 -0.40
N VAL A 43 4.35 -6.25 -0.18
CA VAL A 43 5.21 -5.83 0.94
C VAL A 43 5.58 -4.34 0.82
N ILE A 44 5.96 -3.88 -0.37
CA ILE A 44 6.30 -2.47 -0.63
C ILE A 44 5.07 -1.59 -0.42
N SER A 45 3.91 -2.00 -0.97
CA SER A 45 2.64 -1.29 -0.81
C SER A 45 2.26 -1.12 0.66
N THR A 46 2.37 -2.21 1.42
CA THR A 46 2.08 -2.21 2.86
C THR A 46 3.04 -1.29 3.61
N SER A 47 4.34 -1.33 3.32
CA SER A 47 5.33 -0.44 3.92
C SER A 47 5.04 1.04 3.64
N LEU A 48 4.69 1.38 2.39
CA LEU A 48 4.32 2.75 1.99
C LEU A 48 3.12 3.30 2.77
N SER A 49 2.13 2.45 3.08
CA SER A 49 0.95 2.85 3.86
C SER A 49 1.31 3.46 5.23
N TYR A 50 2.39 2.96 5.84
CA TYR A 50 2.90 3.48 7.11
C TYR A 50 3.66 4.79 6.94
N LEU A 51 4.29 5.05 5.79
CA LEU A 51 5.04 6.31 5.56
C LEU A 51 4.16 7.56 5.57
N TYR A 52 2.89 7.45 5.18
CA TYR A 52 1.92 8.56 5.26
C TYR A 52 0.98 8.49 6.47
N SER A 53 1.05 7.43 7.27
CA SER A 53 0.20 7.26 8.46
C SER A 53 0.45 8.36 9.50
N ALA A 54 1.69 8.86 9.64
CA ALA A 54 1.98 9.96 10.56
C ALA A 54 1.23 11.26 10.22
N GLN A 55 1.13 11.57 8.94
CA GLN A 55 0.49 12.75 8.36
C GLN A 55 -1.02 12.65 8.57
N SER A 56 -1.60 11.48 8.29
CA SER A 56 -3.01 11.19 8.56
C SER A 56 -3.37 11.36 10.03
N VAL A 57 -2.52 10.87 10.95
CA VAL A 57 -2.75 11.00 12.40
C VAL A 57 -2.66 12.46 12.86
N ILE A 58 -1.68 13.23 12.36
CA ILE A 58 -1.58 14.67 12.70
C ILE A 58 -2.83 15.43 12.24
N LEU A 59 -3.28 15.20 11.00
CA LEU A 59 -4.51 15.82 10.48
C LEU A 59 -5.75 15.41 11.30
N THR A 60 -5.79 14.16 11.76
CA THR A 60 -6.87 13.65 12.62
C THR A 60 -6.87 14.35 13.97
N ALA A 61 -5.69 14.50 14.59
CA ALA A 61 -5.52 15.19 15.87
C ALA A 61 -5.90 16.68 15.79
N ASP A 62 -5.64 17.31 14.65
CA ASP A 62 -6.02 18.70 14.34
C ASP A 62 -7.47 18.83 13.83
N GLN A 63 -8.34 17.88 14.16
CA GLN A 63 -9.77 17.85 13.82
C GLN A 63 -10.08 17.87 12.31
N ASN A 64 -9.09 17.65 11.43
CA ASN A 64 -9.25 17.58 9.98
C ASN A 64 -9.51 16.15 9.48
N VAL A 65 -10.20 15.33 10.28
CA VAL A 65 -10.55 13.93 9.97
C VAL A 65 -11.31 13.82 8.65
N TYR A 66 -12.11 14.83 8.30
CA TYR A 66 -12.85 14.86 7.04
C TYR A 66 -11.91 14.83 5.82
N LEU A 67 -10.75 15.51 5.86
CA LEU A 67 -9.76 15.47 4.78
C LEU A 67 -9.15 14.08 4.65
N VAL A 68 -8.82 13.45 5.78
CA VAL A 68 -8.29 12.08 5.81
C VAL A 68 -9.29 11.12 5.17
N LYS A 69 -10.57 11.18 5.58
CA LYS A 69 -11.64 10.35 5.02
C LYS A 69 -11.87 10.60 3.54
N LEU A 70 -11.81 11.85 3.10
CA LEU A 70 -12.01 12.21 1.70
C LEU A 70 -10.88 11.64 0.82
N ILE A 71 -9.61 11.81 1.23
CA ILE A 71 -8.47 11.30 0.47
C ILE A 71 -8.48 9.77 0.43
N THR A 72 -8.57 9.13 1.59
CA THR A 72 -8.54 7.66 1.69
C THR A 72 -9.76 7.03 1.01
N GLY A 73 -10.95 7.60 1.22
CA GLY A 73 -12.19 7.12 0.64
C GLY A 73 -12.19 7.22 -0.89
N LEU A 74 -11.80 8.38 -1.45
CA LEU A 74 -11.74 8.56 -2.91
C LEU A 74 -10.67 7.68 -3.55
N THR A 75 -9.43 7.71 -3.03
CA THR A 75 -8.31 6.94 -3.60
C THR A 75 -8.56 5.44 -3.55
N ARG A 76 -9.06 4.90 -2.43
CA ARG A 76 -9.38 3.46 -2.31
C ARG A 76 -10.58 3.05 -3.14
N SER A 77 -11.65 3.84 -3.16
CA SER A 77 -12.81 3.53 -4.00
C SER A 77 -12.42 3.45 -5.47
N LEU A 78 -11.63 4.42 -5.95
CA LEU A 78 -11.15 4.43 -7.33
C LEU A 78 -10.26 3.22 -7.63
N ALA A 79 -9.34 2.90 -6.71
CA ALA A 79 -8.45 1.73 -6.82
C ALA A 79 -9.25 0.43 -6.90
N TYR A 80 -10.25 0.23 -6.03
CA TYR A 80 -11.08 -0.98 -6.03
C TYR A 80 -11.93 -1.12 -7.28
N ILE A 81 -12.54 -0.03 -7.77
CA ILE A 81 -13.28 -0.05 -9.04
C ILE A 81 -12.37 -0.51 -10.17
N LEU A 82 -11.15 0.03 -10.24
CA LEU A 82 -10.16 -0.35 -11.26
C LEU A 82 -9.67 -1.79 -11.09
N GLN A 83 -9.40 -2.24 -9.86
CA GLN A 83 -9.01 -3.61 -9.57
C GLN A 83 -10.08 -4.61 -10.00
N ILE A 84 -11.36 -4.35 -9.67
CA ILE A 84 -12.50 -5.19 -10.10
C ILE A 84 -12.57 -5.24 -11.62
N PHE A 85 -12.47 -4.09 -12.29
CA PHE A 85 -12.47 -4.03 -13.76
C PHE A 85 -11.34 -4.87 -14.38
N LEU A 86 -10.10 -4.73 -13.88
CA LEU A 86 -8.95 -5.49 -14.37
C LEU A 86 -9.10 -7.00 -14.15
N MET A 87 -9.70 -7.40 -13.02
CA MET A 87 -10.00 -8.81 -12.75
C MET A 87 -11.04 -9.37 -13.73
N ILE A 88 -12.09 -8.61 -14.07
CA ILE A 88 -13.07 -9.00 -15.08
C ILE A 88 -12.40 -9.17 -16.46
N CYS A 89 -11.42 -8.33 -16.78
CA CYS A 89 -10.63 -8.45 -18.02
C CYS A 89 -9.63 -9.62 -18.03
N GLY A 90 -9.53 -10.41 -16.95
CA GLY A 90 -8.61 -11.56 -16.88
C GLY A 90 -7.14 -11.17 -16.76
N VAL A 91 -6.85 -9.96 -16.29
CA VAL A 91 -5.48 -9.46 -16.12
C VAL A 91 -4.80 -10.19 -14.96
N SER A 92 -3.49 -10.43 -15.09
CA SER A 92 -2.67 -11.08 -14.06
C SER A 92 -2.81 -10.40 -12.69
N PHE A 93 -2.94 -11.22 -11.63
CA PHE A 93 -3.20 -10.74 -10.28
C PHE A 93 -2.13 -9.76 -9.74
N TRP A 94 -0.86 -9.91 -10.14
CA TRP A 94 0.20 -8.99 -9.74
C TRP A 94 -0.10 -7.53 -10.17
N ILE A 95 -0.79 -7.33 -11.30
CA ILE A 95 -1.19 -6.00 -11.80
C ILE A 95 -2.26 -5.41 -10.88
N VAL A 96 -3.18 -6.23 -10.39
CA VAL A 96 -4.19 -5.82 -9.41
C VAL A 96 -3.51 -5.32 -8.13
N CYS A 97 -2.49 -6.03 -7.64
CA CYS A 97 -1.67 -5.58 -6.52
C CYS A 97 -0.88 -4.30 -6.82
N ALA A 98 -0.42 -4.10 -8.07
CA ALA A 98 0.28 -2.89 -8.47
C ALA A 98 -0.64 -1.65 -8.43
N ILE A 99 -1.95 -1.80 -8.66
CA ILE A 99 -2.93 -0.71 -8.47
C ILE A 99 -3.01 -0.31 -6.99
N GLU A 100 -2.96 -1.27 -6.05
CA GLU A 100 -2.92 -0.96 -4.62
C GLU A 100 -1.66 -0.18 -4.24
N LEU A 101 -0.50 -0.61 -4.76
CA LEU A 101 0.76 0.11 -4.60
C LEU A 101 0.65 1.55 -5.10
N LEU A 102 0.11 1.73 -6.31
CA LEU A 102 -0.10 3.06 -6.90
C LEU A 102 -1.03 3.92 -6.04
N SER A 103 -2.12 3.35 -5.52
CA SER A 103 -3.03 4.04 -4.60
C SER A 103 -2.32 4.55 -3.35
N ASN A 104 -1.44 3.74 -2.76
CA ASN A 104 -0.65 4.12 -1.59
C ASN A 104 0.40 5.19 -1.91
N VAL A 105 0.99 5.17 -3.11
CA VAL A 105 1.88 6.25 -3.59
C VAL A 105 1.11 7.56 -3.76
N ILE A 106 -0.08 7.53 -4.36
CA ILE A 106 -0.94 8.71 -4.51
C ILE A 106 -1.30 9.28 -3.14
N GLN A 107 -1.73 8.44 -2.19
CA GLN A 107 -2.03 8.85 -0.83
C GLN A 107 -0.81 9.48 -0.14
N LEU A 108 0.39 8.89 -0.29
CA LEU A 108 1.63 9.45 0.24
C LEU A 108 1.89 10.87 -0.25
N ILE A 109 1.77 11.09 -1.57
CA ILE A 109 1.96 12.40 -2.18
C ILE A 109 0.93 13.41 -1.66
N LEU A 110 -0.35 13.03 -1.64
CA LEU A 110 -1.45 13.90 -1.20
C LEU A 110 -1.32 14.29 0.28
N PHE A 111 -1.06 13.33 1.16
CA PHE A 111 -0.89 13.59 2.59
C PHE A 111 0.35 14.44 2.88
N ASN A 112 1.47 14.19 2.20
CA ASN A 112 2.66 15.03 2.34
C ASN A 112 2.38 16.47 1.91
N LYS A 113 1.78 16.66 0.74
CA LYS A 113 1.47 18.00 0.21
C LYS A 113 0.52 18.77 1.12
N LEU A 114 -0.51 18.12 1.65
CA LEU A 114 -1.48 18.75 2.54
C LEU A 114 -0.88 19.09 3.91
N THR A 115 -0.07 18.19 4.47
CA THR A 115 0.57 18.42 5.77
C THR A 115 1.57 19.57 5.68
N LEU A 116 2.41 19.61 4.63
CA LEU A 116 3.36 20.72 4.38
C LEU A 116 2.67 22.08 4.16
N LYS A 117 1.42 22.07 3.68
CA LYS A 117 0.66 23.31 3.50
C LYS A 117 0.06 23.82 4.83
N LYS A 118 -0.18 22.93 5.80
CA LYS A 118 -0.82 23.26 7.08
C LYS A 118 0.18 23.49 8.22
N TYR A 119 1.36 22.86 8.19
CA TYR A 119 2.40 22.93 9.22
C TYR A 119 3.78 23.06 8.58
#